data_AF-A0A1B9MWU1-F1
#
_entry.id   AF-A0A1B9MWU1-F1
#
_cell.length_a   1.000
_cell.length_b   1.000
_cell.length_c   1.000
_cell.angle_alpha   90.00
_cell.angle_beta   90.00
_cell.angle_gamma   90.00
#
_symmetry.space_group_name_H-M   'P 1'
#
loop_
_entity.id
_entity.type
_entity.pdbx_description
1 polymer ?
#
loop_
_entity_poly.entity_id
_entity_poly.type
_entity_poly.pdbx_seq_one_letter_code
_entity_poly.pdbx_strand_id
1 'polypeptide(L)'
;MINADPNSSNFNSYASIDDLEHFANARDISLPDNKESLLIKAMDYLNGLNWAGKKAKQSQTLPFPRKNIVLDGYLLPSNEIPTPLITAQCMLAIEAISGDLLPSVREAPVKSESIAGALTVAYAVDESGFKPQYTAVMSILGDLVVSSGFSINCIAERS
;
A
#
# COMPACT_ATOMS: atom_id res chain seq x y z
N MET A 1 10.30 11.83 11.56
CA MET A 1 9.06 12.61 11.70
C MET A 1 8.18 12.38 10.49
N ILE A 2 7.09 11.66 10.67
CA ILE A 2 6.03 11.47 9.66
C ILE A 2 5.28 12.79 9.44
N ASN A 3 4.90 13.07 8.18
CA ASN A 3 4.00 14.16 7.84
C ASN A 3 3.02 13.72 6.74
N ALA A 4 1.73 13.76 7.07
CA ALA A 4 0.62 13.34 6.22
C ALA A 4 -0.18 14.51 5.61
N ASP A 5 0.21 15.78 5.82
CA ASP A 5 -0.43 16.92 5.17
C ASP A 5 0.04 17.07 3.71
N PRO A 6 -0.84 16.88 2.70
CA PRO A 6 -0.49 16.97 1.29
C PRO A 6 -0.07 18.38 0.84
N ASN A 7 -0.25 19.40 1.68
CA ASN A 7 0.18 20.78 1.41
C ASN A 7 1.55 21.09 2.01
N SER A 8 2.09 20.22 2.88
CA SER A 8 3.40 20.41 3.49
C SER A 8 4.53 20.10 2.52
N SER A 9 5.61 20.88 2.58
CA SER A 9 6.86 20.58 1.83
C SER A 9 7.54 19.29 2.30
N ASN A 10 7.22 18.81 3.51
CA ASN A 10 7.80 17.61 4.12
C ASN A 10 6.87 16.38 4.01
N PHE A 11 5.83 16.44 3.18
CA PHE A 11 4.86 15.36 2.96
C PHE A 11 5.56 14.05 2.53
N ASN A 12 5.48 13.03 3.39
CA ASN A 12 6.26 11.79 3.27
C ASN A 12 5.47 10.50 3.56
N SER A 13 4.19 10.62 3.92
CA SER A 13 3.28 9.52 4.26
C SER A 13 1.85 9.91 3.88
N TYR A 14 0.95 8.95 3.67
CA TYR A 14 -0.48 9.23 3.51
C TYR A 14 -1.26 9.11 4.83
N ALA A 15 -0.87 8.16 5.67
CA ALA A 15 -1.37 7.99 7.03
C ALA A 15 -0.46 8.68 8.06
N SER A 16 -1.07 9.25 9.09
CA SER A 16 -0.37 9.72 10.29
C SER A 16 -0.14 8.59 11.30
N ILE A 17 0.56 8.89 12.40
CA ILE A 17 0.72 7.95 13.53
C ILE A 17 -0.63 7.72 14.22
N ASP A 18 -1.46 8.76 14.31
CA ASP A 18 -2.79 8.72 14.92
C ASP A 18 -3.75 7.81 14.14
N ASP A 19 -3.73 7.89 12.80
CA ASP A 19 -4.48 6.97 11.92
C ASP A 19 -4.06 5.50 12.13
N LEU A 20 -2.76 5.24 12.29
CA LEU A 20 -2.24 3.89 12.54
C LEU A 20 -2.68 3.38 13.92
N GLU A 21 -2.62 4.22 14.95
CA GLU A 21 -3.07 3.88 16.30
C GLU A 21 -4.58 3.61 16.34
N HIS A 22 -5.39 4.45 15.71
CA HIS A 22 -6.83 4.20 15.55
C HIS A 22 -7.10 2.89 14.79
N PHE A 23 -6.37 2.62 13.71
CA PHE A 23 -6.55 1.42 12.90
C PHE A 23 -6.15 0.12 13.63
N ALA A 24 -5.12 0.18 14.49
CA ALA A 24 -4.64 -0.93 15.31
C ALA A 24 -5.54 -1.16 16.54
N ASN A 25 -5.94 -0.09 17.23
CA ASN A 25 -6.89 -0.16 18.36
C ASN A 25 -8.23 -0.76 17.94
N ALA A 26 -8.72 -0.43 16.73
CA ALA A 26 -9.94 -1.02 16.16
C ALA A 26 -9.84 -2.53 15.83
N ARG A 27 -8.67 -3.15 16.06
CA ARG A 27 -8.38 -4.58 15.82
C ARG A 27 -7.69 -5.25 17.01
N ASP A 28 -7.59 -4.56 18.15
CA ASP A 28 -6.85 -5.00 19.35
C ASP A 28 -5.38 -5.39 19.06
N ILE A 29 -4.71 -4.68 18.14
CA ILE A 29 -3.33 -4.95 17.72
C ILE A 29 -2.35 -4.05 18.50
N SER A 30 -1.36 -4.68 19.15
CA SER A 30 -0.28 -3.97 19.84
C SER A 30 0.75 -3.42 18.84
N LEU A 31 0.93 -2.10 18.80
CA LEU A 31 1.93 -1.43 17.97
C LEU A 31 3.27 -1.28 18.70
N PRO A 32 4.41 -1.56 18.06
CA PRO A 32 5.73 -1.24 18.61
C PRO A 32 6.06 0.25 18.52
N ASP A 33 7.12 0.71 19.21
CA ASP A 33 7.52 2.12 19.26
C ASP A 33 7.99 2.69 17.91
N ASN A 34 8.46 1.84 16.99
CA ASN A 34 8.99 2.25 15.69
C ASN A 34 7.91 2.52 14.62
N LYS A 35 6.76 3.07 15.03
CA LYS A 35 5.58 3.37 14.20
C LYS A 35 5.91 4.15 12.93
N GLU A 36 6.77 5.16 13.04
CA GLU A 36 7.24 5.93 11.88
C GLU A 36 7.95 5.06 10.84
N SER A 37 8.83 4.16 11.27
CA SER A 37 9.58 3.28 10.36
C SER A 37 8.68 2.28 9.64
N LEU A 38 7.61 1.81 10.31
CA LEU A 38 6.60 0.93 9.69
C LEU A 38 5.81 1.67 8.61
N LEU A 39 5.38 2.91 8.90
CA LEU A 39 4.69 3.77 7.93
C LEU A 39 5.58 4.10 6.71
N ILE A 40 6.88 4.35 6.90
CA ILE A 40 7.82 4.56 5.79
C ILE A 40 7.98 3.28 4.96
N LYS A 41 8.18 2.10 5.57
CA LYS A 41 8.25 0.82 4.81
C LYS A 41 6.98 0.56 4.00
N ALA A 42 5.80 0.84 4.58
CA ALA A 42 4.53 0.75 3.89
C ALA A 42 4.45 1.75 2.71
N MET A 43 4.96 2.96 2.89
CA MET A 43 5.01 3.98 1.85
C MET A 43 5.97 3.61 0.72
N ASP A 44 7.12 3.00 1.01
CA ASP A 44 8.05 2.51 -0.01
C ASP A 44 7.43 1.41 -0.89
N TYR A 45 6.63 0.51 -0.29
CA TYR A 45 5.83 -0.46 -1.04
C TYR A 45 4.80 0.23 -1.96
N LEU A 46 4.04 1.20 -1.44
CA LEU A 46 3.06 1.98 -2.21
C LEU A 46 3.72 2.82 -3.33
N ASN A 47 4.94 3.32 -3.12
CA ASN A 47 5.72 4.02 -4.15
C ASN A 47 6.08 3.09 -5.33
N GLY A 48 6.19 1.79 -5.11
CA GLY A 48 6.46 0.78 -6.13
C GLY A 48 5.27 0.36 -6.99
N LEU A 49 4.05 0.87 -6.73
CA LEU A 49 2.83 0.46 -7.43
C LEU A 49 2.51 1.32 -8.67
N ASN A 50 1.87 0.68 -9.66
CA ASN A 50 1.42 1.34 -10.88
C ASN A 50 0.05 2.00 -10.66
N TRP A 51 0.07 3.28 -10.30
CA TRP A 51 -1.12 4.07 -9.98
C TRP A 51 -1.88 4.59 -11.21
N ALA A 52 -3.21 4.48 -11.17
CA ALA A 52 -4.14 5.00 -12.18
C ALA A 52 -4.14 6.54 -12.27
N GLY A 53 -4.77 7.08 -13.30
CA GLY A 53 -4.87 8.52 -13.53
C GLY A 53 -3.51 9.21 -13.76
N LYS A 54 -3.48 10.54 -13.57
CA LYS A 54 -2.30 11.40 -13.81
C LYS A 54 -1.93 12.15 -12.52
N LYS A 55 -0.63 12.35 -12.23
CA LYS A 55 -0.20 13.16 -11.06
C LYS A 55 -0.81 14.57 -11.11
N ALA A 56 -1.25 15.10 -9.96
CA ALA A 56 -1.90 16.40 -9.90
C ALA A 56 -0.93 17.58 -10.12
N LYS A 57 0.32 17.43 -9.67
CA LYS A 57 1.46 18.30 -9.94
C LYS A 57 2.63 17.41 -10.42
N GLN A 58 3.49 17.92 -11.32
CA GLN A 58 4.68 17.16 -11.74
C GLN A 58 5.79 17.16 -10.68
N SER A 59 5.90 18.25 -9.92
CA SER A 59 6.92 18.49 -8.88
C SER A 59 6.60 17.91 -7.50
N GLN A 60 5.51 17.14 -7.36
CA GLN A 60 5.15 16.52 -6.08
C GLN A 60 6.01 15.27 -5.81
N THR A 61 6.47 15.12 -4.57
CA THR A 61 7.33 14.01 -4.13
C THR A 61 6.63 12.65 -4.25
N LEU A 62 5.39 12.55 -3.74
CA LEU A 62 4.65 11.29 -3.66
C LEU A 62 3.75 11.01 -4.90
N PRO A 63 3.39 9.74 -5.16
CA PRO A 63 2.53 9.39 -6.30
C PRO A 63 1.13 10.02 -6.26
N PHE A 64 0.59 10.32 -5.07
CA PHE A 64 -0.63 11.12 -4.85
C PHE A 64 -0.28 12.52 -4.33
N PRO A 65 -1.16 13.53 -4.54
CA PRO A 65 -2.49 13.46 -5.17
C PRO A 65 -2.47 13.28 -6.70
N ARG A 66 -3.56 12.72 -7.26
CA ARG A 66 -3.72 12.43 -8.70
C ARG A 66 -5.07 12.96 -9.22
N LYS A 67 -5.23 13.01 -10.55
CA LYS A 67 -6.44 13.43 -11.26
C LYS A 67 -6.88 12.33 -12.24
N ASN A 68 -8.13 12.40 -12.68
CA ASN A 68 -8.73 11.45 -13.61
C ASN A 68 -8.69 10.01 -13.06
N ILE A 69 -9.01 9.87 -11.77
CA ILE A 69 -9.28 8.60 -11.10
C ILE A 69 -10.77 8.59 -10.81
N VAL A 70 -11.43 7.50 -11.18
CA VAL A 70 -12.81 7.20 -10.79
C VAL A 70 -12.72 6.12 -9.72
N LEU A 71 -13.39 6.33 -8.59
CA LEU A 71 -13.46 5.38 -7.47
C LEU A 71 -14.95 5.19 -7.15
N ASP A 72 -15.43 3.96 -7.15
CA ASP A 72 -16.85 3.62 -6.91
C ASP A 72 -17.84 4.40 -7.81
N GLY A 73 -17.41 4.75 -9.04
CA GLY A 73 -18.19 5.54 -10.00
C GLY A 73 -18.12 7.06 -9.81
N TYR A 74 -17.46 7.57 -8.77
CA TYR A 74 -17.27 9.00 -8.52
C TYR A 74 -15.88 9.49 -8.92
N LEU A 75 -15.79 10.70 -9.48
CA LEU A 75 -14.51 11.31 -9.83
C LEU A 75 -13.79 11.81 -8.57
N LEU A 76 -12.60 11.27 -8.29
CA LEU A 76 -11.80 11.66 -7.12
C LEU A 76 -11.33 13.13 -7.25
N PRO A 77 -11.53 13.97 -6.22
CA PRO A 77 -11.05 15.36 -6.23
C PRO A 77 -9.51 15.43 -6.16
N SER A 78 -8.91 16.27 -7.00
CA SER A 78 -7.45 16.29 -7.21
C SER A 78 -6.59 16.90 -6.10
N ASN A 79 -7.19 17.23 -4.97
CA ASN A 79 -6.59 17.83 -3.78
C ASN A 79 -6.74 16.93 -2.53
N GLU A 80 -7.27 15.73 -2.68
CA GLU A 80 -7.57 14.81 -1.59
C GLU A 80 -6.77 13.50 -1.74
N ILE A 81 -6.51 12.85 -0.61
CA ILE A 81 -5.89 11.52 -0.54
C ILE A 81 -7.04 10.52 -0.32
N PRO A 82 -7.21 9.47 -1.13
CA PRO A 82 -8.27 8.50 -0.93
C PRO A 82 -8.19 7.82 0.45
N THR A 83 -9.30 7.76 1.18
CA THR A 83 -9.46 6.93 2.40
C THR A 83 -8.97 5.47 2.22
N PRO A 84 -9.25 4.75 1.10
CA PRO A 84 -8.67 3.42 0.88
C PRO A 84 -7.13 3.42 0.80
N LEU A 85 -6.48 4.51 0.39
CA LEU A 85 -5.02 4.60 0.33
C LEU A 85 -4.40 4.77 1.72
N ILE A 86 -5.02 5.58 2.58
CA ILE A 86 -4.66 5.71 4.01
C ILE A 86 -4.82 4.34 4.69
N THR A 87 -5.97 3.69 4.49
CA THR A 87 -6.30 2.35 5.00
C THR A 87 -5.28 1.30 4.54
N ALA A 88 -4.93 1.30 3.26
CA ALA A 88 -3.93 0.42 2.68
C ALA A 88 -2.53 0.61 3.31
N GLN A 89 -2.12 1.86 3.58
CA GLN A 89 -0.85 2.12 4.24
C GLN A 89 -0.85 1.62 5.70
N CYS A 90 -1.94 1.83 6.45
CA CYS A 90 -2.07 1.30 7.82
C CYS A 90 -2.02 -0.23 7.85
N MET A 91 -2.68 -0.90 6.89
CA MET A 91 -2.61 -2.37 6.76
C MET A 91 -1.20 -2.87 6.47
N LEU A 92 -0.51 -2.26 5.51
CA LEU A 92 0.88 -2.59 5.20
C LEU A 92 1.79 -2.32 6.41
N ALA A 93 1.58 -1.23 7.14
CA ALA A 93 2.39 -0.90 8.32
C ALA A 93 2.20 -1.89 9.48
N ILE A 94 1.00 -2.48 9.63
CA ILE A 94 0.77 -3.58 10.58
C ILE A 94 1.41 -4.88 10.09
N GLU A 95 1.26 -5.21 8.82
CA GLU A 95 1.90 -6.37 8.19
C GLU A 95 3.44 -6.31 8.33
N ALA A 96 4.01 -5.09 8.28
CA ALA A 96 5.43 -4.81 8.52
C ALA A 96 5.94 -5.14 9.94
N ILE A 97 5.03 -5.33 10.91
CA ILE A 97 5.33 -5.80 12.27
C ILE A 97 5.53 -7.32 12.24
N SER A 98 4.74 -8.03 11.43
CA SER A 98 4.73 -9.50 11.34
C SER A 98 5.73 -10.06 10.32
N GLY A 99 6.13 -9.29 9.31
CA GLY A 99 7.12 -9.70 8.31
C GLY A 99 7.77 -8.51 7.61
N ASP A 100 8.98 -8.69 7.07
CA ASP A 100 9.71 -7.60 6.43
C ASP A 100 9.11 -7.26 5.06
N LEU A 101 8.34 -6.16 4.98
CA LEU A 101 7.72 -5.62 3.74
C LEU A 101 8.71 -5.46 2.57
N LEU A 102 10.00 -5.32 2.88
CA LEU A 102 11.07 -5.19 1.92
C LEU A 102 11.85 -6.51 1.89
N PRO A 103 11.96 -7.21 0.74
CA PRO A 103 12.91 -8.30 0.57
C PRO A 103 14.32 -7.70 0.51
N SER A 104 14.83 -7.34 1.68
CA SER A 104 16.22 -6.97 1.91
C SER A 104 17.06 -8.21 1.63
N VAL A 105 17.71 -8.28 0.47
CA VAL A 105 18.61 -9.38 0.12
C VAL A 105 19.71 -9.47 1.18
N ARG A 106 19.57 -10.41 2.10
CA ARG A 106 20.58 -10.80 3.10
C ARG A 106 20.53 -12.31 3.23
N GLU A 107 21.70 -12.91 3.04
CA GLU A 107 21.89 -14.34 2.91
C GLU A 107 21.85 -15.04 4.28
N ALA A 108 20.91 -15.98 4.46
CA ALA A 108 20.97 -17.16 5.35
C ALA A 108 21.25 -16.95 6.88
N PRO A 109 21.12 -17.99 7.75
CA PRO A 109 20.62 -19.35 7.52
C PRO A 109 19.42 -19.78 8.41
N VAL A 110 18.79 -20.86 7.95
CA VAL A 110 17.84 -21.78 8.61
C VAL A 110 17.88 -21.84 10.15
N LYS A 111 16.72 -21.69 10.80
CA LYS A 111 16.21 -22.65 11.80
C LYS A 111 14.69 -22.57 11.98
N SER A 112 14.01 -23.65 11.61
CA SER A 112 12.59 -23.90 11.79
C SER A 112 12.29 -24.46 13.18
N GLU A 113 11.19 -24.03 13.81
CA GLU A 113 10.45 -24.84 14.78
C GLU A 113 8.95 -24.49 14.74
N SER A 114 8.10 -25.51 14.58
CA SER A 114 6.64 -25.39 14.49
C SER A 114 6.01 -25.29 15.89
N ILE A 115 4.77 -24.81 16.08
CA ILE A 115 3.51 -25.58 16.10
C ILE A 115 2.41 -24.57 16.50
N ALA A 116 1.17 -24.54 15.98
CA ALA A 116 0.54 -25.11 14.78
C ALA A 116 -0.86 -24.44 14.62
N GLY A 117 -1.65 -24.82 13.60
CA GLY A 117 -3.12 -24.74 13.68
C GLY A 117 -3.90 -23.86 12.70
N ALA A 118 -3.24 -23.07 11.84
CA ALA A 118 -3.94 -22.27 10.82
C ALA A 118 -3.20 -22.26 9.46
N LEU A 119 -3.90 -22.79 8.44
CA LEU A 119 -3.67 -22.65 7.00
C LEU A 119 -2.23 -22.32 6.53
N THR A 120 -1.41 -23.36 6.38
CA THR A 120 -0.10 -23.28 5.74
C THR A 120 -0.22 -22.78 4.29
N VAL A 121 0.09 -21.51 4.04
CA VAL A 121 0.43 -21.04 2.69
C VAL A 121 1.82 -21.56 2.37
N ALA A 122 1.91 -22.47 1.40
CA ALA A 122 3.16 -23.14 1.04
C ALA A 122 4.12 -22.15 0.37
N TYR A 123 5.20 -21.81 1.06
CA TYR A 123 6.37 -21.21 0.42
C TYR A 123 7.12 -22.28 -0.39
N ALA A 124 6.67 -22.47 -1.63
CA ALA A 124 7.50 -23.10 -2.65
C ALA A 124 8.67 -22.16 -2.92
N VAL A 125 9.89 -22.58 -2.56
CA VAL A 125 11.12 -21.87 -2.90
C VAL A 125 11.41 -22.14 -4.38
N ASP A 126 11.07 -21.18 -5.23
CA ASP A 126 11.72 -21.00 -6.52
C ASP A 126 12.61 -19.75 -6.49
N GLU A 127 13.68 -19.76 -7.28
CA GLU A 127 14.70 -18.70 -7.29
C GLU A 127 14.26 -17.46 -8.10
N SER A 128 12.96 -17.12 -8.03
CA SER A 128 12.29 -16.13 -8.89
C SER A 128 11.75 -14.90 -8.13
N GLY A 129 12.52 -14.39 -7.16
CA GLY A 129 12.28 -13.05 -6.59
C GLY A 129 10.86 -12.82 -6.06
N PHE A 130 10.36 -13.75 -5.24
CA PHE A 130 9.01 -13.71 -4.66
C PHE A 130 8.75 -12.37 -3.96
N LYS A 131 7.96 -11.51 -4.60
CA LYS A 131 7.44 -10.28 -3.99
C LYS A 131 6.20 -10.64 -3.17
N PRO A 132 6.11 -10.30 -1.88
CA PRO A 132 4.91 -10.55 -1.11
C PRO A 132 3.71 -9.81 -1.75
N GLN A 133 2.68 -10.59 -2.08
CA GLN A 133 1.45 -10.09 -2.69
C GLN A 133 0.39 -9.90 -1.60
N TYR A 134 0.16 -8.65 -1.22
CA TYR A 134 -0.85 -8.30 -0.22
C TYR A 134 -2.23 -8.19 -0.85
N THR A 135 -2.85 -9.34 -1.16
CA THR A 135 -4.14 -9.41 -1.87
C THR A 135 -5.24 -8.57 -1.23
N ALA A 136 -5.34 -8.56 0.11
CA ALA A 136 -6.31 -7.73 0.83
C ALA A 136 -6.07 -6.22 0.63
N VAL A 137 -4.81 -5.78 0.61
CA VAL A 137 -4.43 -4.38 0.33
C VAL A 137 -4.75 -4.04 -1.12
N MET A 138 -4.44 -4.93 -2.07
CA MET A 138 -4.76 -4.73 -3.49
C MET A 138 -6.28 -4.69 -3.75
N SER A 139 -7.09 -5.46 -3.01
CA SER A 139 -8.55 -5.38 -3.08
C SER A 139 -9.11 -4.04 -2.62
N ILE A 140 -8.50 -3.41 -1.61
CA ILE A 140 -8.88 -2.07 -1.11
C ILE A 140 -8.38 -0.97 -2.06
N LEU A 141 -7.21 -1.16 -2.66
CA LEU A 141 -6.69 -0.21 -3.64
C LEU A 141 -7.47 -0.24 -4.96
N GLY A 142 -7.94 -1.41 -5.41
CA GLY A 142 -8.90 -1.56 -6.51
C GLY A 142 -8.59 -0.67 -7.73
N ASP A 143 -9.55 0.20 -8.08
CA ASP A 143 -9.49 1.14 -9.20
C ASP A 143 -8.35 2.18 -9.11
N LEU A 144 -7.72 2.36 -7.94
CA LEU A 144 -6.56 3.24 -7.78
C LEU A 144 -5.30 2.67 -8.45
N VAL A 145 -5.19 1.34 -8.57
CA VAL A 145 -4.05 0.66 -9.19
C VAL A 145 -4.43 0.20 -10.59
N VAL A 146 -3.54 0.43 -11.56
CA VAL A 146 -3.71 -0.10 -12.91
C VAL A 146 -3.49 -1.60 -12.87
N SER A 147 -4.56 -2.37 -12.67
CA SER A 147 -4.57 -3.80 -12.97
C SER A 147 -4.16 -3.99 -14.43
N SER A 148 -3.15 -4.81 -14.68
CA SER A 148 -2.53 -5.01 -15.99
C SER A 148 -3.38 -5.87 -16.95
N GLY A 149 -4.70 -5.81 -16.81
CA GLY A 149 -5.65 -6.55 -17.63
C GLY A 149 -7.10 -6.28 -17.25
N PHE A 150 -7.70 -5.24 -17.84
CA PHE A 150 -8.97 -5.37 -18.58
C PHE A 150 -9.32 -4.07 -19.36
N SER A 151 -8.64 -3.84 -20.48
CA SER A 151 -8.94 -2.71 -21.38
C SER A 151 -10.13 -2.99 -22.31
N ILE A 152 -11.36 -3.10 -21.78
CA ILE A 152 -12.57 -3.01 -22.63
C ILE A 152 -12.97 -1.54 -22.82
N ASN A 153 -12.21 -0.83 -23.67
CA ASN A 153 -12.69 0.40 -24.29
C ASN A 153 -12.96 0.15 -25.77
N CYS A 154 -13.84 -0.82 -26.04
CA CYS A 154 -14.46 -1.01 -27.35
C CYS A 154 -15.70 -0.11 -27.49
N ILE A 155 -15.51 1.21 -27.33
CA ILE A 155 -16.44 2.18 -27.92
C ILE A 155 -16.13 2.24 -29.41
N ALA A 156 -16.78 1.33 -30.14
CA ALA A 156 -16.88 1.38 -31.59
C ALA A 156 -17.98 2.38 -31.96
N GLU A 157 -17.62 3.66 -31.94
CA GLU A 157 -18.50 4.72 -32.44
C GLU A 157 -18.61 4.59 -33.96
N ARG A 158 -19.66 3.91 -34.41
CA ARG A 158 -19.94 3.63 -35.82
C ARG A 158 -20.84 4.74 -36.38
N SER A 159 -20.20 5.75 -36.97
CA SER A 159 -20.82 6.66 -37.94
C SER A 159 -20.81 6.05 -39.34
#